data_AF-A0A286T385-F1
#
_entry.id   AF-A0A286T385-F1
#
_cell.length_a   1.000
_cell.length_b   1.000
_cell.length_c   1.000
_cell.angle_alpha   90.00
_cell.angle_beta   90.00
_cell.angle_gamma   90.00
#
_symmetry.space_group_name_H-M   'P 1'
#
loop_
_entity.id
_entity.type
_entity.pdbx_description
1 polymer ?
#
loop_
_entity_poly.entity_id
_entity_poly.type
_entity_poly.pdbx_seq_one_letter_code
_entity_poly.pdbx_strand_id
1 'polypeptide(L)'
;YRFNTYDRCSADKQNWKVSDGENHKLNATLNIKQYPTSVSQPKVVVGQVHGYNISQALIKLQWEGNNKPIRAIMNHTFSLNNEKCSNCSFSVNLGTVKAGVDWSYQIEVNKQGVILQAAGVKKSFAWGQTVENSGHALTPNWTDNSNSF
;
A
#
# COMPACT_ATOMS: atom_id res chain seq x y z
N TYR A 1 22.91 -3.05 8.78
CA TYR A 1 22.57 -3.96 7.66
C TYR A 1 23.80 -4.80 7.32
N ARG A 2 23.76 -6.14 7.43
CA ARG A 2 24.92 -7.03 7.23
C ARG A 2 24.91 -7.67 5.84
N PHE A 3 25.24 -6.88 4.83
CA PHE A 3 25.18 -7.27 3.41
C PHE A 3 26.10 -8.45 3.01
N ASN A 4 27.14 -8.73 3.81
CA ASN A 4 28.16 -9.72 3.47
C ASN A 4 27.95 -11.10 4.13
N THR A 5 26.92 -11.27 4.98
CA THR A 5 26.78 -12.49 5.80
C THR A 5 25.39 -13.13 5.78
N TYR A 6 24.48 -12.68 4.90
CA TYR A 6 23.13 -13.23 4.79
C TYR A 6 22.72 -13.35 3.33
N ASP A 7 21.95 -14.39 3.02
CA ASP A 7 21.33 -14.55 1.71
C ASP A 7 20.47 -13.31 1.40
N ARG A 8 20.74 -12.68 0.25
CA ARG A 8 19.99 -11.51 -0.22
C ARG A 8 18.51 -11.83 -0.49
N CYS A 9 18.19 -13.11 -0.64
CA CYS A 9 16.85 -13.63 -0.83
C CYS A 9 16.19 -14.11 0.48
N SER A 10 16.89 -14.10 1.62
CA SER A 10 16.31 -14.48 2.92
C SER A 10 15.42 -13.37 3.46
N ALA A 11 14.11 -13.63 3.51
CA ALA A 11 13.11 -12.71 4.04
C ALA A 11 12.92 -12.82 5.57
N ASP A 12 13.55 -13.79 6.23
CA ASP A 12 13.27 -14.19 7.61
C ASP A 12 13.48 -13.09 8.67
N LYS A 13 14.19 -12.02 8.32
CA LYS A 13 14.45 -10.85 9.19
C LYS A 13 14.21 -9.51 8.51
N GLN A 14 13.59 -9.51 7.33
CA GLN A 14 13.33 -8.30 6.55
C GLN A 14 11.86 -7.87 6.65
N ASN A 15 10.98 -8.79 7.05
CA ASN A 15 9.56 -8.50 7.26
C ASN A 15 9.32 -7.94 8.67
N TRP A 16 8.24 -7.18 8.82
CA TRP A 16 7.80 -6.57 10.08
C TRP A 16 6.35 -6.89 10.38
N LYS A 17 5.90 -6.60 11.60
CA LYS A 17 4.52 -6.88 12.04
C LYS A 17 3.88 -5.59 12.51
N VAL A 18 2.59 -5.40 12.29
CA VAL A 18 1.89 -4.23 12.86
C VAL A 18 1.91 -4.26 14.40
N SER A 19 1.94 -5.45 14.97
CA SER A 19 1.93 -5.70 16.41
C SER A 19 3.28 -5.49 17.11
N ASP A 20 4.37 -5.24 16.39
CA ASP A 20 5.66 -4.91 17.00
C ASP A 20 5.67 -3.55 17.71
N GLY A 21 4.63 -2.73 17.48
CA GLY A 21 4.42 -1.44 18.12
C GLY A 21 5.18 -0.28 17.46
N GLU A 22 5.92 -0.56 16.38
CA GLU A 22 6.69 0.44 15.64
C GLU A 22 5.85 1.16 14.57
N ASN A 23 6.40 2.25 14.04
CA ASN A 23 5.81 3.00 12.93
C ASN A 23 6.57 2.70 11.64
N HIS A 24 6.02 1.83 10.80
CA HIS A 24 6.64 1.43 9.55
C HIS A 24 6.29 2.40 8.44
N LYS A 25 7.29 3.08 7.86
CA LYS A 25 7.08 4.14 6.87
C LYS A 25 7.88 3.90 5.60
N LEU A 26 7.20 3.96 4.46
CA LEU A 26 7.79 4.06 3.14
C LEU A 26 7.57 5.48 2.59
N ASN A 27 8.66 6.21 2.36
CA ASN A 27 8.65 7.55 1.78
C ASN A 27 9.40 7.55 0.45
N ALA A 28 8.83 8.21 -0.55
CA ALA A 28 9.51 8.41 -1.83
C ALA A 28 9.14 9.75 -2.45
N THR A 29 10.11 10.33 -3.17
CA THR A 29 9.92 11.41 -4.13
C THR A 29 10.29 10.88 -5.50
N LEU A 30 9.39 11.00 -6.48
CA LEU A 30 9.55 10.42 -7.81
C LEU A 30 8.84 11.24 -8.88
N ASN A 31 9.11 10.92 -10.14
CA ASN A 31 8.28 11.30 -11.28
C ASN A 31 7.98 10.11 -12.19
N ILE A 32 6.86 10.18 -12.91
CA ILE A 32 6.47 9.17 -13.88
C ILE A 32 6.92 9.68 -15.25
N LYS A 33 8.01 9.11 -15.79
CA LYS A 33 8.59 9.54 -17.08
C LYS A 33 8.02 8.81 -18.28
N GLN A 34 7.79 7.51 -18.14
CA GLN A 34 7.30 6.64 -19.20
C GLN A 34 6.20 5.76 -18.65
N TYR A 35 5.15 5.56 -19.46
CA TYR A 35 3.99 4.76 -19.15
C TYR A 35 3.30 4.35 -20.46
N PRO A 36 2.48 3.29 -20.47
CA PRO A 36 1.73 2.90 -21.66
C PRO A 36 0.79 4.02 -22.13
N THR A 37 1.01 4.56 -23.33
CA THR A 37 0.21 5.65 -23.92
C THR A 37 -0.89 5.14 -24.86
N SER A 38 -0.85 3.87 -25.25
CA SER A 38 -1.87 3.24 -26.10
C SER A 38 -3.16 2.89 -25.35
N VAL A 39 -3.21 3.11 -24.03
CA VAL A 39 -4.36 2.84 -23.17
C VAL A 39 -4.87 4.13 -22.55
N SER A 40 -6.18 4.23 -22.37
CA SER A 40 -6.82 5.41 -21.77
C SER A 40 -6.54 5.55 -20.27
N GLN A 41 -6.20 4.45 -19.60
CA GLN A 41 -5.89 4.38 -18.17
C GLN A 41 -4.69 3.45 -17.97
N PRO A 42 -3.45 3.97 -18.05
CA PRO A 42 -2.28 3.19 -17.63
C PRO A 42 -2.45 2.76 -16.17
N LYS A 43 -1.82 1.66 -15.76
CA LYS A 43 -1.85 1.22 -14.36
C LYS A 43 -0.43 1.09 -13.87
N VAL A 44 0.06 2.14 -13.20
CA VAL A 44 1.44 2.19 -12.69
C VAL A 44 1.39 2.09 -11.18
N VAL A 45 1.86 0.97 -10.63
CA VAL A 45 2.02 0.80 -9.18
C VAL A 45 3.31 1.49 -8.77
N VAL A 46 3.22 2.41 -7.80
CA VAL A 46 4.34 3.28 -7.38
C VAL A 46 4.83 3.00 -5.95
N GLY A 47 4.03 2.27 -5.17
CA GLY A 47 4.38 1.84 -3.81
C GLY A 47 3.37 0.82 -3.31
N GLN A 48 3.82 -0.09 -2.44
CA GLN A 48 2.97 -1.12 -1.87
C GLN A 48 3.47 -1.57 -0.49
N VAL A 49 2.54 -2.08 0.31
CA VAL A 49 2.81 -2.89 1.49
C VAL A 49 2.17 -4.25 1.23
N HIS A 50 2.99 -5.29 1.10
CA HIS A 50 2.56 -6.62 0.70
C HIS A 50 2.71 -7.61 1.84
N GLY A 51 1.71 -8.45 2.10
CA GLY A 51 1.87 -9.48 3.12
C GLY A 51 2.88 -10.53 2.66
N TYR A 52 3.76 -10.99 3.54
CA TYR A 52 4.83 -11.92 3.19
C TYR A 52 4.29 -13.29 2.73
N ASN A 53 3.30 -13.84 3.45
CA ASN A 53 2.62 -15.11 3.14
C ASN A 53 1.12 -14.91 2.79
N ILE A 54 0.79 -13.70 2.33
CA ILE A 54 -0.57 -13.32 1.94
C ILE A 54 -0.48 -12.79 0.52
N SER A 55 -1.16 -13.43 -0.44
CA SER A 55 -1.15 -13.04 -1.86
C SER A 55 -1.69 -11.63 -2.12
N GLN A 56 -2.41 -11.04 -1.16
CA GLN A 56 -2.94 -9.69 -1.27
C GLN A 56 -2.00 -8.69 -0.60
N ALA A 57 -1.75 -7.59 -1.31
CA ALA A 57 -1.18 -6.40 -0.69
C ALA A 57 -2.17 -5.75 0.27
N LEU A 58 -1.71 -5.30 1.43
CA LEU A 58 -2.52 -4.45 2.31
C LEU A 58 -2.89 -3.16 1.58
N ILE A 59 -1.88 -2.49 0.97
CA ILE A 59 -2.03 -1.24 0.23
C ILE A 59 -1.23 -1.31 -1.08
N LYS A 60 -1.81 -0.78 -2.15
CA LYS A 60 -1.11 -0.41 -3.40
C LYS A 60 -1.46 1.02 -3.78
N LEU A 61 -0.45 1.86 -3.98
CA LEU A 61 -0.62 3.16 -4.62
C LEU A 61 -0.50 2.99 -6.14
N GLN A 62 -1.49 3.45 -6.88
CA GLN A 62 -1.56 3.33 -8.33
C GLN A 62 -1.83 4.69 -8.98
N TRP A 63 -0.99 5.06 -9.94
CA TRP A 63 -1.20 6.19 -10.84
C TRP A 63 -1.84 5.72 -12.16
N GLU A 64 -2.80 6.49 -12.66
CA GLU A 64 -3.65 6.08 -13.78
C GLU A 64 -3.79 7.11 -14.91
N GLY A 65 -2.84 8.02 -15.00
CA GLY A 65 -2.84 9.09 -16.00
C GLY A 65 -2.97 10.48 -15.39
N ASN A 66 -2.67 11.48 -16.22
CA ASN A 66 -2.54 12.89 -15.82
C ASN A 66 -3.79 13.50 -15.18
N ASN A 67 -4.97 12.97 -15.48
CA ASN A 67 -6.26 13.53 -15.07
C ASN A 67 -6.99 12.63 -14.05
N LYS A 68 -6.28 11.69 -13.43
CA LYS A 68 -6.83 10.76 -12.43
C LYS A 68 -6.10 10.94 -11.11
N PRO A 69 -6.81 10.87 -9.97
CA PRO A 69 -6.16 10.84 -8.68
C PRO A 69 -5.31 9.58 -8.55
N ILE A 70 -4.23 9.66 -7.77
CA ILE A 70 -3.55 8.46 -7.26
C ILE A 70 -4.59 7.68 -6.45
N ARG A 71 -4.81 6.42 -6.82
CA ARG A 71 -5.67 5.53 -6.05
C ARG A 71 -4.84 4.74 -5.06
N ALA A 72 -5.25 4.75 -3.81
CA ALA A 72 -4.83 3.75 -2.85
C ALA A 72 -5.84 2.60 -2.90
N ILE A 73 -5.41 1.48 -3.50
CA ILE A 73 -6.16 0.24 -3.53
C ILE A 73 -5.81 -0.52 -2.26
N MET A 74 -6.79 -0.76 -1.41
CA MET A 74 -6.60 -1.41 -0.11
C MET A 74 -7.44 -2.67 -0.04
N ASN A 75 -6.91 -3.71 0.60
CA ASN A 75 -7.67 -4.92 0.86
C ASN A 75 -8.25 -4.86 2.27
N HIS A 76 -9.59 -4.84 2.38
CA HIS A 76 -10.28 -4.80 3.67
C HIS A 76 -10.09 -6.11 4.43
N THR A 77 -9.97 -7.23 3.71
CA THR A 77 -9.67 -8.57 4.22
C THR A 77 -8.75 -9.32 3.25
N PHE A 78 -8.33 -10.53 3.58
CA PHE A 78 -7.42 -11.35 2.78
C PHE A 78 -7.74 -12.83 2.90
N SER A 79 -7.22 -13.61 1.96
CA SER A 79 -7.21 -15.07 2.03
C SER A 79 -5.84 -15.54 2.51
N LEU A 80 -5.84 -16.53 3.41
CA LEU A 80 -4.62 -17.16 3.88
C LEU A 80 -4.04 -18.10 2.81
N ASN A 81 -2.85 -18.65 3.06
CA ASN A 81 -2.19 -19.66 2.23
C ASN A 81 -1.99 -19.22 0.77
N ASN A 82 -1.77 -17.92 0.54
CA ASN A 82 -1.60 -17.34 -0.80
C ASN A 82 -2.79 -17.56 -1.75
N GLU A 83 -3.99 -17.84 -1.23
CA GLU A 83 -5.19 -17.96 -2.04
C GLU A 83 -5.65 -16.60 -2.59
N LYS A 84 -6.45 -16.63 -3.66
CA LYS A 84 -6.99 -15.43 -4.29
C LYS A 84 -8.24 -14.95 -3.56
N CYS A 85 -8.17 -13.74 -3.01
CA CYS A 85 -9.33 -13.10 -2.36
C CYS A 85 -10.15 -12.31 -3.40
N SER A 86 -11.35 -12.81 -3.74
CA SER A 86 -12.28 -12.10 -4.63
C SER A 86 -13.15 -11.14 -3.82
N ASN A 87 -13.31 -9.90 -4.30
CA ASN A 87 -14.10 -8.82 -3.66
C ASN A 87 -13.53 -8.28 -2.33
N CYS A 88 -12.24 -8.46 -2.07
CA CYS A 88 -11.61 -8.04 -0.83
C CYS A 88 -11.01 -6.62 -0.90
N SER A 89 -11.01 -6.00 -2.08
CA SER A 89 -10.39 -4.71 -2.31
C SER A 89 -11.40 -3.59 -2.48
N PHE A 90 -11.06 -2.42 -1.97
CA PHE A 90 -11.71 -1.15 -2.26
C PHE A 90 -10.63 -0.09 -2.56
N SER A 91 -11.02 1.11 -2.98
CA SER A 91 -10.05 2.17 -3.26
C SER A 91 -10.48 3.50 -2.71
N VAL A 92 -9.51 4.29 -2.25
CA VAL A 92 -9.68 5.70 -1.93
C VAL A 92 -8.83 6.55 -2.86
N ASN A 93 -9.32 7.73 -3.18
CA ASN A 93 -8.60 8.70 -4.01
C ASN A 93 -7.71 9.58 -3.13
N LEU A 94 -6.47 9.82 -3.58
CA LEU A 94 -5.54 10.80 -3.01
C LEU A 94 -5.42 11.99 -3.99
N GLY A 95 -4.26 12.66 -4.03
CA GLY A 95 -4.02 13.78 -4.93
C GLY A 95 -3.82 13.36 -6.38
N THR A 96 -3.87 14.32 -7.29
CA THR A 96 -3.64 14.13 -8.73
C THR A 96 -2.27 14.66 -9.10
N VAL A 97 -1.55 13.94 -9.96
CA VAL A 97 -0.25 14.39 -10.49
C VAL A 97 -0.13 14.06 -11.97
N LYS A 98 0.51 14.96 -12.71
CA LYS A 98 0.83 14.77 -14.13
C LYS A 98 2.15 14.03 -14.28
N ALA A 99 2.29 13.25 -15.35
CA ALA A 99 3.56 12.68 -15.75
C ALA A 99 4.63 13.78 -15.94
N GLY A 100 5.88 13.44 -15.66
CA GLY A 100 7.02 14.36 -15.71
C GLY A 100 7.11 15.37 -14.55
N VAL A 101 6.10 15.43 -13.66
CA VAL A 101 6.14 16.28 -12.47
C VAL A 101 6.68 15.49 -11.29
N ASP A 102 7.59 16.08 -10.52
CA ASP A 102 8.07 15.49 -9.27
C ASP A 102 6.99 15.59 -8.19
N TRP A 103 6.79 14.50 -7.47
CA TRP A 103 5.83 14.43 -6.38
C TRP A 103 6.28 13.42 -5.34
N SER A 104 5.68 13.47 -4.16
CA SER A 104 6.03 12.58 -3.06
C SER A 104 4.83 11.80 -2.56
N TYR A 105 5.11 10.62 -2.01
CA TYR A 105 4.15 9.84 -1.25
C TYR A 105 4.74 9.31 0.05
N GLN A 106 3.85 9.01 0.99
CA GLN A 106 4.12 8.24 2.21
C GLN A 106 3.06 7.14 2.34
N ILE A 107 3.52 5.93 2.66
CA ILE A 107 2.70 4.86 3.23
C ILE A 107 3.22 4.62 4.63
N GLU A 108 2.37 4.80 5.64
CA GLU A 108 2.68 4.50 7.03
C GLU A 108 1.67 3.51 7.59
N VAL A 109 2.16 2.46 8.24
CA VAL A 109 1.36 1.43 8.90
C VAL A 109 1.84 1.31 10.35
N ASN A 110 0.92 1.37 11.28
CA ASN A 110 1.19 1.31 12.72
C ASN A 110 0.03 0.68 13.49
N LYS A 111 0.17 0.59 14.81
CA LYS A 111 -0.84 -0.01 15.69
C LYS A 111 -2.21 0.70 15.66
N GLN A 112 -2.28 1.98 15.27
CA GLN A 112 -3.54 2.71 15.15
C GLN A 112 -4.23 2.46 13.81
N GLY A 113 -3.45 2.29 12.73
CA GLY A 113 -4.02 2.18 11.41
C GLY A 113 -3.02 2.40 10.28
N VAL A 114 -3.56 2.92 9.18
CA VAL A 114 -2.84 3.27 7.96
C VAL A 114 -2.93 4.78 7.74
N ILE A 115 -1.80 5.42 7.48
CA ILE A 115 -1.70 6.81 7.06
C ILE A 115 -1.13 6.85 5.65
N LEU A 116 -1.87 7.45 4.72
CA LEU A 116 -1.47 7.61 3.33
C LEU A 116 -1.33 9.08 2.99
N GLN A 117 -0.26 9.42 2.29
CA GLN A 117 -0.09 10.73 1.68
C GLN A 117 0.38 10.57 0.25
N ALA A 118 -0.26 11.23 -0.70
CA ALA A 118 0.22 11.27 -2.09
C ALA A 118 -0.24 12.56 -2.76
N ALA A 119 0.68 13.22 -3.46
CA ALA A 119 0.40 14.42 -4.26
C ALA A 119 -0.39 15.49 -3.46
N GLY A 120 0.06 15.76 -2.22
CA GLY A 120 -0.52 16.81 -1.36
C GLY A 120 -1.76 16.40 -0.56
N VAL A 121 -2.38 15.25 -0.84
CA VAL A 121 -3.54 14.76 -0.05
C VAL A 121 -3.06 13.75 0.99
N LYS A 122 -3.46 13.96 2.25
CA LYS A 122 -3.19 13.05 3.37
C LYS A 122 -4.50 12.49 3.92
N LYS A 123 -4.52 11.18 4.18
CA LYS A 123 -5.65 10.44 4.75
C LYS A 123 -5.16 9.47 5.83
N SER A 124 -6.01 9.20 6.81
CA SER A 124 -5.73 8.30 7.93
C SER A 124 -6.93 7.39 8.16
N PHE A 125 -6.68 6.10 8.31
CA PHE A 125 -7.71 5.06 8.47
C PHE A 125 -7.35 4.18 9.66
N ALA A 126 -8.21 4.14 10.67
CA ALA A 126 -8.01 3.26 11.82
C ALA A 126 -8.45 1.83 11.51
N TRP A 127 -7.82 0.86 12.18
CA TRP A 127 -8.24 -0.54 12.09
C TRP A 127 -9.69 -0.72 12.57
N GLY A 128 -10.46 -1.55 11.86
CA GLY A 128 -11.85 -1.86 12.19
C GLY A 128 -12.88 -0.74 11.94
N GLN A 129 -12.44 0.44 11.50
CA GLN A 129 -13.34 1.54 11.18
C GLN A 129 -13.65 1.61 9.68
N THR A 130 -14.90 1.94 9.34
CA THR A 130 -15.31 2.14 7.96
C THR A 130 -14.48 3.25 7.31
N VAL A 131 -13.91 2.94 6.16
CA VAL A 131 -13.10 3.88 5.40
C VAL A 131 -13.99 4.71 4.49
N GLU A 132 -14.14 5.98 4.83
CA GLU A 132 -14.96 6.94 4.07
C GLU A 132 -16.36 6.37 3.80
N ASN A 133 -16.89 6.56 2.60
CA ASN A 133 -18.18 6.03 2.17
C ASN A 133 -18.04 4.67 1.45
N SER A 134 -16.95 3.94 1.68
CA SER A 134 -16.70 2.67 0.98
C SER A 134 -17.60 1.53 1.46
N GLY A 135 -18.16 1.63 2.67
CA GLY A 135 -18.84 0.51 3.34
C GLY A 135 -17.88 -0.60 3.82
N HIS A 136 -16.57 -0.43 3.63
CA HIS A 136 -15.54 -1.39 4.02
C HIS A 136 -14.66 -0.83 5.14
N ALA A 137 -14.14 -1.72 5.99
CA ALA A 137 -13.19 -1.38 7.05
C ALA A 137 -11.93 -2.23 6.89
N LEU A 138 -10.75 -1.67 7.17
CA LEU A 138 -9.52 -2.47 7.24
C LEU A 138 -9.63 -3.42 8.44
N THR A 139 -9.83 -4.71 8.20
CA THR A 139 -10.10 -5.66 9.29
C THR A 139 -8.90 -5.74 10.24
N PRO A 140 -9.13 -5.80 11.57
CA PRO A 140 -8.05 -5.97 12.54
C PRO A 140 -7.22 -7.25 12.33
N ASN A 141 -7.71 -8.23 11.56
CA ASN A 141 -6.94 -9.44 11.23
C ASN A 141 -5.59 -9.13 10.57
N TRP A 142 -5.46 -8.01 9.86
CA TRP A 142 -4.16 -7.57 9.32
C TRP A 142 -3.11 -7.30 10.39
N THR A 143 -3.51 -7.05 11.64
CA THR A 143 -2.61 -6.74 12.76
C THR A 143 -2.27 -7.96 13.61
N ASP A 144 -2.79 -9.14 13.26
CA ASP A 144 -2.51 -10.39 13.99
C ASP A 144 -1.00 -10.72 13.97
N ASN A 145 -0.51 -11.27 15.09
CA ASN A 145 0.89 -11.63 15.27
C ASN A 145 1.40 -12.70 14.28
N SER A 146 0.51 -13.44 13.62
CA SER A 146 0.84 -14.40 12.56
C SER A 146 1.14 -13.73 11.21
N ASN A 147 0.76 -12.47 11.03
CA ASN A 147 0.94 -11.72 9.78
C ASN A 147 2.20 -10.85 9.81
N SER A 148 2.83 -10.73 8.64
CA SER A 148 4.01 -9.87 8.45
C SER A 148 4.05 -9.32 7.02
N PHE A 149 4.80 -8.23 6.84
CA PHE A 149 4.87 -7.42 5.62
C PHE A 149 6.30 -7.04 5.26
#